data_AF-A0A0B6YFZ3-F1
#
_entry.id   AF-A0A0B6YFZ3-F1
#
_cell.length_a   1.000
_cell.length_b   1.000
_cell.length_c   1.000
_cell.angle_alpha   90.00
_cell.angle_beta   90.00
_cell.angle_gamma   90.00
#
_symmetry.space_group_name_H-M   'P 1'
#
loop_
_entity.id
_entity.type
_entity.pdbx_description
1 polymer ?
#
loop_
_entity_poly.entity_id
_entity_poly.type
_entity_poly.pdbx_seq_one_letter_code
_entity_poly.pdbx_strand_id
1 'polypeptide(L)'
;NTLLVMSEVSGDFIKQRTMKDVVPVLVSFMEKQALISSQSRSAYTFTGPYKLQLCVLSTLGPLAKNLQLDVNSLDIVAKMCLPYLSDLQPEVLQKASKKAFHDFISLDSDAMWLLLSQNYCPNVPTHSCKHLIPVKFQYNPSNKNS
;
A
#
# COMPACT_ATOMS: atom_id res chain seq x y z
N ASN A 1 17.30 -31.44 -3.09
CA ASN A 1 16.52 -30.40 -2.37
C ASN A 1 17.29 -29.12 -2.05
N THR A 2 18.63 -29.07 -2.14
CA THR A 2 19.40 -27.86 -1.80
C THR A 2 19.11 -26.65 -2.71
N LEU A 3 18.97 -26.84 -4.03
CA LEU A 3 18.69 -25.74 -4.97
C LEU A 3 17.32 -25.09 -4.75
N LEU A 4 16.30 -25.89 -4.41
CA LEU A 4 14.96 -25.39 -4.08
C LEU A 4 15.00 -24.50 -2.84
N VAL A 5 15.64 -24.99 -1.76
CA VAL A 5 15.82 -24.21 -0.54
C VAL A 5 16.62 -22.93 -0.79
N MET A 6 17.68 -22.96 -1.60
CA MET A 6 18.43 -21.75 -1.96
C MET A 6 17.57 -20.74 -2.73
N SER A 7 16.72 -21.20 -3.63
CA SER A 7 15.81 -20.33 -4.39
C SER A 7 14.77 -19.67 -3.48
N GLU A 8 14.18 -20.42 -2.56
CA GLU A 8 13.21 -19.92 -1.57
C GLU A 8 13.87 -18.91 -0.63
N VAL A 9 14.99 -19.29 -0.01
CA VAL A 9 15.72 -18.43 0.94
C VAL A 9 16.21 -17.14 0.30
N SER A 10 16.61 -17.18 -0.98
CA SER A 10 17.00 -15.96 -1.71
C SER A 10 15.84 -14.98 -1.86
N GLY A 11 14.63 -15.48 -2.13
CA GLY A 11 13.42 -14.67 -2.20
C GLY A 11 13.09 -14.02 -0.85
N ASP A 12 13.10 -14.82 0.22
CA ASP A 12 12.85 -14.33 1.57
C ASP A 12 13.88 -13.31 2.04
N PHE A 13 15.15 -13.54 1.71
CA PHE A 13 16.22 -12.60 2.04
C PHE A 13 16.02 -11.25 1.33
N ILE A 14 15.71 -11.26 0.03
CA ILE A 14 15.42 -10.04 -0.74
C ILE A 14 14.19 -9.34 -0.20
N LYS A 15 13.12 -10.09 0.13
CA LYS A 15 11.91 -9.56 0.77
C LYS A 15 12.25 -8.88 2.08
N GLN A 16 12.94 -9.56 2.99
CA GLN A 16 13.29 -9.01 4.31
C GLN A 16 14.14 -7.74 4.19
N ARG A 17 15.17 -7.75 3.33
CA ARG A 17 16.04 -6.57 3.11
C ARG A 17 15.27 -5.41 2.50
N THR A 18 14.43 -5.67 1.50
CA THR A 18 13.58 -4.65 0.88
C THR A 18 12.66 -4.00 1.91
N MET A 19 11.94 -4.82 2.69
CA MET A 19 11.00 -4.33 3.70
C MET A 19 11.70 -3.60 4.85
N LYS A 20 12.91 -4.03 5.24
CA LYS A 20 13.64 -3.45 6.36
C LYS A 20 14.35 -2.13 6.01
N ASP A 21 14.92 -2.04 4.81
CA ASP A 21 15.90 -0.98 4.51
C ASP A 21 15.43 -0.01 3.43
N VAL A 22 14.54 -0.45 2.52
CA VAL A 22 14.10 0.36 1.38
C VAL A 22 12.71 0.93 1.64
N VAL A 23 11.77 0.08 2.03
CA VAL A 23 10.37 0.49 2.22
C VAL A 23 10.20 1.65 3.21
N PRO A 24 10.87 1.71 4.38
CA PRO A 24 10.68 2.82 5.32
C PRO A 24 11.10 4.17 4.72
N VAL A 25 12.16 4.19 3.92
CA VAL A 25 12.62 5.39 3.22
C VAL A 25 11.60 5.83 2.18
N LEU A 26 11.08 4.87 1.39
CA LEU A 26 10.03 5.14 0.41
C LEU A 26 8.74 5.64 1.05
N VAL A 27 8.31 5.05 2.17
CA VAL A 27 7.14 5.51 2.93
C VAL A 27 7.31 6.97 3.31
N SER A 28 8.43 7.32 3.95
CA SER A 28 8.68 8.70 4.39
C SER A 28 8.73 9.70 3.23
N PHE A 29 9.24 9.30 2.07
CA PHE A 29 9.26 10.11 0.86
C PHE A 29 7.85 10.26 0.28
N MET A 30 7.13 9.16 0.12
CA MET A 30 5.81 9.11 -0.50
C MET A 30 4.76 9.87 0.31
N GLU A 31 4.81 9.80 1.65
CA GLU A 31 3.92 10.56 2.54
C GLU A 31 4.09 12.07 2.35
N LYS A 32 5.35 12.55 2.36
CA LYS A 32 5.65 13.97 2.13
C LYS A 32 5.22 14.43 0.75
N GLN A 33 5.56 13.64 -0.27
CA GLN A 33 5.27 14.01 -1.64
C GLN A 33 3.79 13.89 -2.00
N ALA A 34 3.01 13.03 -1.32
CA ALA A 34 1.56 12.92 -1.54
C ALA A 34 0.85 14.25 -1.26
N LEU A 35 1.25 14.95 -0.18
CA LEU A 35 0.71 16.27 0.15
C LEU A 35 1.07 17.29 -0.93
N ILE A 36 2.34 17.32 -1.34
CA ILE A 36 2.83 18.25 -2.37
C ILE A 36 2.13 18.01 -3.71
N SER A 37 2.04 16.75 -4.15
CA SER A 37 1.42 16.40 -5.42
C SER A 37 -0.09 16.69 -5.44
N SER A 38 -0.79 16.51 -4.31
CA SER A 38 -2.22 16.82 -4.20
C SER A 38 -2.57 18.31 -4.39
N GLN A 39 -1.59 19.20 -4.18
CA GLN A 39 -1.74 20.65 -4.32
C GLN A 39 -1.02 21.17 -5.56
N SER A 40 -0.48 20.28 -6.38
CA SER A 40 0.46 20.63 -7.43
C SER A 40 -0.24 21.12 -8.70
N ARG A 41 0.47 21.98 -9.45
CA ARG A 41 0.07 22.44 -10.79
C ARG A 41 0.78 21.60 -11.86
N SER A 42 0.35 21.76 -13.12
CA SER A 42 0.87 21.00 -14.28
C SER A 42 2.39 20.93 -14.38
N ALA A 43 3.12 22.01 -14.03
CA ALA A 43 4.58 22.05 -14.05
C ALA A 43 5.26 21.01 -13.13
N TYR A 44 4.57 20.54 -12.08
CA TYR A 44 5.09 19.53 -11.15
C TYR A 44 5.43 18.20 -11.85
N THR A 45 4.73 17.89 -12.95
CA THR A 45 4.95 16.65 -13.73
C THR A 45 6.36 16.54 -14.34
N PHE A 46 7.08 17.65 -14.47
CA PHE A 46 8.46 17.66 -14.99
C PHE A 46 9.51 17.47 -13.89
N THR A 47 9.12 17.50 -12.62
CA THR A 47 10.04 17.45 -11.48
C THR A 47 10.58 16.05 -11.23
N GLY A 48 11.75 15.96 -10.60
CA GLY A 48 12.34 14.69 -10.15
C GLY A 48 11.44 13.93 -9.15
N PRO A 49 10.89 14.58 -8.11
CA PRO A 49 10.00 13.93 -7.15
C PRO A 49 8.78 13.28 -7.81
N TYR A 50 8.13 13.96 -8.75
CA TYR A 50 7.00 13.39 -9.50
C TYR A 50 7.37 12.09 -10.23
N LYS A 51 8.51 12.09 -10.93
CA LYS A 51 8.99 10.90 -11.67
C LYS A 51 9.29 9.75 -10.72
N LEU A 52 9.86 10.04 -9.55
CA LEU A 52 10.13 9.03 -8.54
C LEU A 52 8.84 8.48 -7.92
N GLN A 53 7.86 9.32 -7.58
CA GLN A 53 6.54 8.89 -7.13
C GLN A 53 5.90 7.94 -8.14
N LEU A 54 5.89 8.31 -9.42
CA LEU A 54 5.33 7.49 -10.48
C LEU A 54 6.05 6.14 -10.62
N CYS A 55 7.38 6.15 -10.56
CA CYS A 55 8.20 4.94 -10.60
C CYS A 55 7.82 4.00 -9.44
N VAL A 56 7.75 4.52 -8.22
CA VAL A 56 7.40 3.77 -7.01
C VAL A 56 5.98 3.18 -7.14
N LEU A 57 4.98 4.00 -7.46
CA LEU A 57 3.59 3.52 -7.60
C LEU A 57 3.45 2.45 -8.69
N SER A 58 4.17 2.58 -9.79
CA SER A 58 4.10 1.63 -10.92
C SER A 58 4.83 0.32 -10.65
N THR A 59 5.77 0.29 -9.71
CA THR A 59 6.62 -0.88 -9.43
C THR A 59 6.17 -1.68 -8.21
N LEU A 60 5.48 -1.06 -7.24
CA LEU A 60 5.09 -1.74 -6.00
C LEU A 60 4.13 -2.91 -6.19
N GLY A 61 3.15 -2.79 -7.08
CA GLY A 61 2.22 -3.89 -7.38
C GLY A 61 2.93 -5.16 -7.88
N PRO A 62 3.70 -5.08 -8.99
CA PRO A 62 4.50 -6.19 -9.48
C PRO A 62 5.54 -6.69 -8.47
N LEU A 63 6.19 -5.77 -7.73
CA LEU A 63 7.15 -6.13 -6.70
C LEU A 63 6.49 -6.95 -5.58
N ALA A 64 5.30 -6.54 -5.12
CA ALA A 64 4.57 -7.22 -4.07
C ALA A 64 4.21 -8.66 -4.47
N LYS A 65 3.84 -8.86 -5.75
CA LYS A 65 3.57 -10.18 -6.32
C LYS A 65 4.83 -11.05 -6.39
N ASN A 66 5.91 -10.49 -6.93
CA ASN A 66 7.17 -11.22 -7.11
C ASN A 66 7.80 -11.63 -5.77
N LEU A 67 7.67 -10.80 -4.74
CA LEU A 67 8.18 -11.08 -3.40
C LEU A 67 7.17 -11.84 -2.51
N GLN A 68 5.96 -12.10 -3.00
CA GLN A 68 4.87 -12.72 -2.23
C GLN A 68 4.74 -12.08 -0.84
N LEU A 69 4.50 -10.77 -0.82
CA LEU A 69 4.36 -10.04 0.43
C LEU A 69 3.23 -10.64 1.27
N ASP A 70 3.53 -10.87 2.55
CA ASP A 70 2.52 -11.26 3.53
C ASP A 70 1.61 -10.06 3.85
N VAL A 71 0.51 -10.34 4.54
CA VAL A 71 -0.52 -9.34 4.91
C VAL A 71 0.09 -8.11 5.60
N ASN A 72 1.05 -8.31 6.51
CA ASN A 72 1.67 -7.21 7.25
C ASN A 72 2.52 -6.32 6.33
N SER A 73 3.32 -6.93 5.45
CA SER A 73 4.15 -6.22 4.49
C SER A 73 3.30 -5.53 3.42
N LEU A 74 2.22 -6.19 2.99
CA LEU A 74 1.25 -5.69 2.04
C LEU A 74 0.49 -4.48 2.60
N ASP A 75 0.08 -4.52 3.87
CA ASP A 75 -0.57 -3.40 4.57
C ASP A 75 0.32 -2.14 4.56
N ILE A 76 1.62 -2.28 4.81
CA ILE A 76 2.57 -1.16 4.80
C ILE A 76 2.63 -0.51 3.42
N VAL A 77 2.83 -1.30 2.36
CA VAL A 77 2.96 -0.75 1.00
C VAL A 77 1.62 -0.23 0.47
N ALA A 78 0.51 -0.84 0.85
CA ALA A 78 -0.83 -0.38 0.48
C ALA A 78 -1.16 0.96 1.16
N LYS A 79 -0.86 1.12 2.45
CA LYS A 79 -1.02 2.39 3.17
C LYS A 79 -0.18 3.52 2.57
N MET A 80 1.02 3.22 2.09
CA MET A 80 1.86 4.19 1.38
C MET A 80 1.24 4.65 0.05
N CYS A 81 0.55 3.76 -0.67
CA CYS A 81 -0.13 4.08 -1.94
C CYS A 81 -1.49 4.75 -1.75
N LEU A 82 -2.13 4.56 -0.59
CA LEU A 82 -3.50 4.98 -0.31
C LEU A 82 -3.77 6.48 -0.56
N PRO A 83 -2.91 7.44 -0.14
CA PRO A 83 -3.13 8.86 -0.41
C PRO A 83 -3.19 9.21 -1.91
N TYR A 84 -2.62 8.36 -2.76
CA TYR A 84 -2.57 8.56 -4.20
C TYR A 84 -3.87 8.18 -4.90
N LEU A 85 -4.85 7.60 -4.20
CA LEU A 85 -6.18 7.31 -4.77
C LEU A 85 -7.10 8.55 -4.79
N SER A 86 -6.78 9.60 -4.05
CA SER A 86 -7.57 10.84 -4.01
C SER A 86 -7.67 11.52 -5.38
N ASP A 87 -8.83 12.11 -5.66
CA ASP A 87 -9.13 12.96 -6.80
C ASP A 87 -8.27 14.24 -6.87
N LEU A 88 -7.68 14.66 -5.74
CA LEU A 88 -6.74 15.78 -5.68
C LEU A 88 -5.38 15.44 -6.30
N GLN A 89 -5.07 14.15 -6.48
CA GLN A 89 -3.78 13.72 -7.01
C GLN A 89 -3.75 13.83 -8.54
N PRO A 90 -2.56 14.08 -9.13
CA PRO A 90 -2.39 14.03 -10.58
C PRO A 90 -2.90 12.71 -11.15
N GLU A 91 -3.69 12.78 -12.22
CA GLU A 91 -4.41 11.63 -12.80
C GLU A 91 -3.48 10.43 -13.10
N VAL A 92 -2.25 10.70 -13.55
CA VAL A 92 -1.26 9.67 -13.86
C VAL A 92 -0.80 8.91 -12.59
N LEU A 93 -0.55 9.63 -11.49
CA LEU A 93 -0.21 9.00 -10.21
C LEU A 93 -1.40 8.22 -9.66
N GLN A 94 -2.61 8.76 -9.83
CA GLN A 94 -3.83 8.09 -9.40
C GLN A 94 -4.07 6.77 -10.15
N LYS A 95 -3.87 6.76 -11.48
CA LYS A 95 -3.92 5.55 -12.30
C LYS A 95 -2.86 4.52 -11.88
N ALA A 96 -1.63 4.97 -11.59
CA ALA A 96 -0.58 4.09 -11.10
C ALA A 96 -0.93 3.46 -9.74
N SER A 97 -1.47 4.26 -8.81
CA SER A 97 -1.94 3.75 -7.51
C SER A 97 -3.08 2.75 -7.66
N LYS A 98 -4.11 3.04 -8.49
CA LYS A 98 -5.19 2.09 -8.78
C LYS A 98 -4.67 0.77 -9.33
N LYS A 99 -3.70 0.81 -10.25
CA LYS A 99 -3.06 -0.39 -10.78
C LYS A 99 -2.33 -1.19 -9.69
N ALA A 100 -1.59 -0.51 -8.81
CA ALA A 100 -0.95 -1.17 -7.67
C ALA A 100 -1.98 -1.84 -6.74
N PHE A 101 -3.10 -1.18 -6.45
CA PHE A 101 -4.18 -1.78 -5.65
C PHE A 101 -4.82 -2.99 -6.32
N HIS A 102 -4.99 -3.01 -7.65
CA HIS A 102 -5.42 -4.22 -8.35
C HIS A 102 -4.44 -5.39 -8.14
N ASP A 103 -3.14 -5.10 -8.15
CA ASP A 103 -2.13 -6.11 -7.85
C ASP A 103 -2.19 -6.58 -6.38
N PHE A 104 -2.38 -5.66 -5.43
CA PHE A 104 -2.52 -5.99 -4.01
C PHE A 104 -3.79 -6.81 -3.72
N ILE A 105 -4.92 -6.47 -4.36
CA ILE A 105 -6.19 -7.21 -4.23
C ILE A 105 -6.03 -8.66 -4.70
N SER A 106 -5.21 -8.90 -5.73
CA SER A 106 -4.93 -10.27 -6.19
C SER A 106 -4.03 -11.08 -5.25
N LEU A 107 -3.36 -10.44 -4.28
CA LEU A 107 -2.60 -11.12 -3.23
C LEU A 107 -3.45 -11.38 -1.99
N ASP A 108 -4.22 -10.38 -1.54
CA ASP A 108 -5.15 -10.50 -0.43
C ASP A 108 -6.34 -9.56 -0.63
N SER A 109 -7.48 -10.10 -1.06
CA SER A 109 -8.67 -9.32 -1.33
C SER A 109 -9.31 -8.76 -0.05
N ASP A 110 -9.27 -9.53 1.04
CA ASP A 110 -9.98 -9.20 2.27
C ASP A 110 -9.25 -8.10 3.04
N ALA A 111 -7.92 -8.18 3.12
CA ALA A 111 -7.09 -7.12 3.70
C ALA A 111 -7.24 -5.81 2.92
N MET A 112 -7.24 -5.87 1.58
CA MET A 112 -7.41 -4.66 0.75
C MET A 112 -8.82 -4.08 0.84
N TRP A 113 -9.85 -4.92 0.85
CA TRP A 113 -11.22 -4.47 1.07
C TRP A 113 -11.36 -3.80 2.45
N LEU A 114 -10.79 -4.39 3.50
CA LEU A 114 -10.81 -3.81 4.84
C LEU A 114 -10.10 -2.46 4.89
N LEU A 115 -8.89 -2.37 4.32
CA LEU A 115 -8.11 -1.12 4.28
C LEU A 115 -8.87 -0.01 3.54
N LEU A 116 -9.42 -0.33 2.36
CA LEU A 116 -10.15 0.63 1.53
C LEU A 116 -11.46 1.07 2.20
N SER A 117 -12.24 0.13 2.77
CA SER A 117 -13.50 0.42 3.44
C SER A 117 -13.32 1.25 4.72
N GLN A 118 -12.23 1.03 5.46
CA GLN A 118 -11.87 1.85 6.62
C GLN A 118 -11.50 3.28 6.22
N ASN A 119 -10.90 3.47 5.04
CA ASN A 119 -10.52 4.80 4.55
C ASN A 119 -11.71 5.55 3.93
N TYR A 120 -12.52 4.87 3.14
CA TYR A 120 -13.70 5.42 2.50
C TYR A 120 -14.80 4.35 2.41
N CYS A 121 -15.86 4.54 3.19
CA CYS A 121 -17.05 3.70 3.13
C CYS A 121 -18.20 4.51 2.52
N PRO A 122 -18.58 4.26 1.24
CA PRO A 122 -19.64 5.02 0.60
C PRO A 122 -21.02 4.80 1.24
N ASN A 123 -21.23 3.62 1.83
CA ASN A 123 -22.49 3.25 2.49
C ASN A 123 -22.19 2.76 3.91
N VAL A 124 -22.53 3.56 4.91
CA VAL A 124 -22.44 3.10 6.31
C VAL A 124 -23.49 2.00 6.51
N PRO A 125 -23.11 0.78 6.95
CA PRO A 125 -24.07 -0.29 7.19
C PRO A 125 -25.06 0.14 8.28
N THR A 126 -26.32 0.37 7.89
CA THR A 126 -27.39 0.63 8.85
C THR A 126 -27.94 -0.70 9.35
N HIS A 127 -27.62 -1.05 10.59
CA HIS A 127 -28.23 -2.21 11.24
C HIS A 127 -29.64 -1.88 11.73
N SER A 128 -30.63 -2.70 11.38
CA SER A 128 -32.03 -2.52 11.82
C SER A 128 -32.23 -2.73 13.34
N CYS A 129 -31.26 -3.32 14.03
CA CYS A 129 -31.34 -3.63 15.45
C CYS A 129 -30.67 -2.53 16.29
N LYS A 130 -31.47 -1.79 17.08
CA LYS A 130 -31.03 -0.67 17.94
C LYS A 130 -30.08 -1.07 19.07
N HIS A 131 -29.89 -2.36 19.33
CA HIS A 131 -29.02 -2.87 20.39
C HIS A 131 -27.62 -3.25 19.90
N LEU A 132 -27.39 -3.27 18.58
CA LEU A 132 -26.07 -3.54 18.03
C LEU A 132 -25.29 -2.23 17.92
N ILE A 133 -24.18 -2.16 18.66
CA ILE A 133 -23.24 -1.03 18.60
C ILE A 133 -22.13 -1.42 17.60
N PRO A 134 -21.77 -0.54 16.65
CA PRO A 134 -20.66 -0.81 15.73
C PRO A 134 -19.37 -1.08 16.49
N VAL A 135 -18.78 -2.26 16.29
CA VAL A 135 -17.46 -2.57 16.80
C VAL A 135 -16.44 -1.92 15.88
N LYS A 136 -15.67 -0.96 16.42
CA LYS A 136 -14.50 -0.45 15.73
C LYS A 136 -13.40 -1.51 15.85
N PHE A 137 -13.02 -2.11 14.73
CA PHE A 137 -11.84 -2.97 14.67
C PHE A 137 -10.61 -2.10 14.94
N GLN A 138 -10.05 -2.19 16.15
CA GLN A 138 -8.74 -1.61 16.44
C GLN A 138 -7.68 -2.51 15.82
N TYR A 139 -7.05 -2.06 14.74
CA TYR A 139 -5.83 -2.69 14.23
C TYR A 139 -4.71 -2.45 15.24
N ASN A 140 -4.44 -3.46 16.06
CA ASN A 140 -3.28 -3.49 16.95
C ASN A 140 -2.21 -4.34 16.24
N PRO A 141 -1.18 -3.74 15.62
CA PRO A 141 -0.05 -4.52 15.14
C PRO A 141 0.62 -5.11 16.38
N SER A 142 0.36 -6.40 16.63
CA SER A 142 0.74 -7.09 17.84
C SER A 142 2.20 -6.85 18.22
N ASN A 143 2.39 -6.41 19.47
CA ASN A 143 3.63 -6.53 20.23
C ASN A 143 4.31 -7.87 19.93
N LYS A 144 5.54 -7.82 19.41
CA LYS A 144 6.44 -8.97 19.47
C LYS A 144 6.89 -9.12 20.92
N ASN A 145 6.29 -10.09 21.61
CA ASN A 145 6.84 -10.66 22.82
C ASN A 145 7.72 -11.86 22.45
N SER A 146 8.91 -11.92 23.06
CA SER A 146 9.97 -12.95 23.03
C SER A 146 11.12 -12.67 22.07
#